data_AF-A0A059V3H5-F1
#
_entry.id   AF-A0A059V3H5-F1
#
_cell.length_a   1.000
_cell.length_b   1.000
_cell.length_c   1.000
_cell.angle_alpha   90.00
_cell.angle_beta   90.00
_cell.angle_gamma   90.00
#
_symmetry.space_group_name_H-M   'P 1'
#
loop_
_entity.id
_entity.type
_entity.pdbx_description
1 polymer ?
#
loop_
_entity_poly.entity_id
_entity_poly.type
_entity_poly.pdbx_seq_one_letter_code
_entity_poly.pdbx_strand_id
1 'polypeptide(L)'
;MLLSKRVTAVLSASLLTLACQAAQAADSLNFVSWGGTTQDAQKEAWAVPFTKATDIKVVQDGPTDYGKLKAMVESGNVQWDVVDVEADFALRAASEGLLEPLDFTQIKRDKIDPRFVSDHGVGSFFFSFVLGYNEGKLGANKPVDWTALFDTKTYPGKRALYKWPSPGVLELALLADGVAPDKLYPLDLDRAFKKLDTIKKDIVWWGGGAQSQQLLASGEASLGQFWNGRVYALQQDGAPVGVSWKQNLVMADFLVIPKGAKNKDAAMKFLANASSAEGQAEFANKTAYAPVNVDSVAKLDKDLAQNLPTAYAQDQVTLDFAYWAKNGQAIAARWNEWLVK
;
A
#
# COMPACT_ATOMS: atom_id res chain seq x y z
N MET A 1 -93.43 15.48 -6.60
CA MET A 1 -93.15 16.48 -5.55
C MET A 1 -92.84 15.72 -4.27
N LEU A 2 -91.57 15.44 -3.99
CA LEU A 2 -91.09 14.77 -2.78
C LEU A 2 -89.63 15.20 -2.56
N LEU A 3 -89.39 15.89 -1.43
CA LEU A 3 -88.10 16.45 -1.03
C LEU A 3 -87.15 15.34 -0.56
N SER A 4 -85.88 15.39 -0.96
CA SER A 4 -84.79 14.63 -0.33
C SER A 4 -83.81 15.58 0.38
N LYS A 5 -83.57 15.26 1.65
CA LYS A 5 -82.79 16.01 2.64
C LYS A 5 -81.28 15.98 2.32
N ARG A 6 -80.60 17.13 2.41
CA ARG A 6 -79.14 17.23 2.47
C ARG A 6 -78.70 17.06 3.93
N VAL A 7 -77.84 16.08 4.20
CA VAL A 7 -77.14 15.93 5.48
C VAL A 7 -75.70 16.41 5.27
N THR A 8 -75.35 17.48 5.97
CA THR A 8 -74.00 18.04 6.06
C THR A 8 -73.24 17.26 7.12
N ALA A 9 -72.14 16.59 6.75
CA ALA A 9 -71.20 16.01 7.70
C ALA A 9 -69.88 16.78 7.62
N VAL A 10 -69.52 17.42 8.73
CA VAL A 10 -68.27 18.17 8.94
C VAL A 10 -67.16 17.16 9.21
N LEU A 11 -66.13 17.12 8.36
CA LEU A 11 -64.88 16.39 8.62
C LEU A 11 -63.84 17.35 9.20
N SER A 12 -63.51 17.17 10.47
CA SER A 12 -62.35 17.80 11.12
C SER A 12 -61.06 17.12 10.63
N ALA A 13 -60.23 17.84 9.88
CA ALA A 13 -58.91 17.39 9.47
C ALA A 13 -57.86 17.83 10.50
N SER A 14 -57.40 16.88 11.32
CA SER A 14 -56.25 17.06 12.22
C SER A 14 -54.96 16.96 11.40
N LEU A 15 -54.26 18.08 11.24
CA LEU A 15 -52.91 18.14 10.66
C LEU A 15 -51.90 17.46 11.59
N LEU A 16 -51.51 16.21 11.28
CA LEU A 16 -50.25 15.66 11.76
C LEU A 16 -49.11 16.26 10.94
N THR A 17 -48.41 17.23 11.52
CA THR A 17 -47.08 17.64 11.07
C THR A 17 -46.10 16.50 11.35
N LEU A 18 -45.92 15.60 10.38
CA LEU A 18 -44.72 14.76 10.35
C LEU A 18 -43.52 15.69 10.18
N ALA A 19 -42.79 15.93 11.27
CA ALA A 19 -41.43 16.39 11.21
C ALA A 19 -40.63 15.31 10.47
N CYS A 20 -40.43 15.52 9.17
CA CYS A 20 -39.45 14.79 8.39
C CYS A 20 -38.08 15.24 8.91
N GLN A 21 -37.61 14.63 9.99
CA GLN A 21 -36.18 14.60 10.26
C GLN A 21 -35.59 13.81 9.11
N ALA A 22 -35.01 14.52 8.14
CA ALA A 22 -34.10 13.90 7.20
C ALA A 22 -33.07 13.15 8.05
N ALA A 23 -33.13 11.82 8.03
CA ALA A 23 -32.06 11.00 8.56
C ALA A 23 -30.82 11.42 7.76
N GLN A 24 -29.96 12.22 8.39
CA GLN A 24 -28.66 12.56 7.86
C GLN A 24 -27.97 11.20 7.68
N ALA A 25 -27.82 10.77 6.43
CA ALA A 25 -27.06 9.57 6.13
C ALA A 25 -25.71 9.76 6.82
N ALA A 26 -25.34 8.85 7.73
CA ALA A 26 -24.06 8.95 8.39
C ALA A 26 -22.99 9.02 7.30
N ASP A 27 -22.26 10.13 7.25
CA ASP A 27 -21.22 10.33 6.25
C ASP A 27 -20.26 9.14 6.31
N SER A 28 -19.96 8.57 5.14
CA SER A 28 -19.07 7.41 5.04
C SER A 28 -18.02 7.62 3.98
N LEU A 29 -16.82 7.11 4.24
CA LEU A 29 -15.64 7.20 3.41
C LEU A 29 -15.19 5.79 3.03
N ASN A 30 -14.93 5.52 1.75
CA ASN A 30 -14.31 4.27 1.32
C ASN A 30 -12.77 4.40 1.32
N PHE A 31 -12.12 3.64 2.19
CA PHE A 31 -10.66 3.49 2.24
C PHE A 31 -10.22 2.17 1.61
N VAL A 32 -9.25 2.24 0.72
CA VAL A 32 -8.73 1.11 -0.06
C VAL A 32 -7.24 0.96 0.16
N SER A 33 -6.80 -0.27 0.40
CA SER A 33 -5.38 -0.60 0.60
C SER A 33 -5.10 -2.05 0.19
N TRP A 34 -3.94 -2.59 0.57
CA TRP A 34 -3.39 -3.87 0.12
C TRP A 34 -3.96 -5.12 0.78
N GLY A 35 -4.95 -4.99 1.65
CA GLY A 35 -5.57 -6.10 2.38
C GLY A 35 -4.67 -6.77 3.43
N GLY A 36 -5.25 -7.74 4.14
CA GLY A 36 -4.60 -8.51 5.21
C GLY A 36 -4.01 -7.63 6.31
N THR A 37 -2.93 -8.13 6.95
CA THR A 37 -2.32 -7.51 8.14
C THR A 37 -1.99 -6.03 8.00
N THR A 38 -1.55 -5.56 6.82
CA THR A 38 -1.33 -4.12 6.56
C THR A 38 -2.62 -3.31 6.69
N GLN A 39 -3.68 -3.68 5.94
CA GLN A 39 -4.93 -2.91 5.95
C GLN A 39 -5.67 -3.04 7.29
N ASP A 40 -5.55 -4.18 7.97
CA ASP A 40 -6.06 -4.34 9.33
C ASP A 40 -5.37 -3.37 10.31
N ALA A 41 -4.04 -3.23 10.22
CA ALA A 41 -3.30 -2.25 11.02
C ALA A 41 -3.67 -0.80 10.69
N GLN A 42 -3.89 -0.46 9.41
CA GLN A 42 -4.36 0.88 9.01
C GLN A 42 -5.78 1.15 9.53
N LYS A 43 -6.65 0.14 9.51
CA LYS A 43 -7.98 0.25 10.07
C LYS A 43 -7.90 0.54 11.57
N GLU A 44 -7.07 -0.19 12.31
CA GLU A 44 -6.92 0.00 13.75
C GLU A 44 -6.27 1.33 14.11
N ALA A 45 -5.20 1.73 13.42
CA ALA A 45 -4.44 2.94 13.71
C ALA A 45 -5.09 4.22 13.16
N TRP A 46 -5.84 4.14 12.06
CA TRP A 46 -6.36 5.32 11.37
C TRP A 46 -7.89 5.35 11.34
N ALA A 47 -8.52 4.31 10.80
CA ALA A 47 -9.96 4.30 10.55
C ALA A 47 -10.80 4.33 11.84
N VAL A 48 -10.42 3.52 12.84
CA VAL A 48 -11.13 3.43 14.11
C VAL A 48 -11.02 4.74 14.92
N PRO A 49 -9.82 5.31 15.16
CA PRO A 49 -9.69 6.61 15.82
C PRO A 49 -10.38 7.74 15.05
N PHE A 50 -10.29 7.76 13.72
CA PHE A 50 -10.96 8.75 12.89
C PHE A 50 -12.49 8.71 13.02
N THR A 51 -13.07 7.50 12.94
CA THR A 51 -14.51 7.32 13.09
C THR A 51 -14.97 7.77 14.48
N LYS A 52 -14.21 7.42 15.52
CA LYS A 52 -14.50 7.83 16.91
C LYS A 52 -14.44 9.35 17.10
N ALA A 53 -13.57 10.05 16.39
CA ALA A 53 -13.36 11.48 16.52
C ALA A 53 -14.34 12.33 15.70
N THR A 54 -14.90 11.77 14.63
CA THR A 54 -15.67 12.55 13.63
C THR A 54 -17.08 12.04 13.37
N ASP A 55 -17.44 10.86 13.89
CA ASP A 55 -18.65 10.11 13.56
C ASP A 55 -18.78 9.70 12.07
N ILE A 56 -17.75 9.96 11.25
CA ILE A 56 -17.69 9.55 9.84
C ILE A 56 -17.24 8.09 9.76
N LYS A 57 -18.06 7.22 9.19
CA LYS A 57 -17.74 5.80 9.06
C LYS A 57 -16.71 5.56 7.96
N VAL A 58 -15.59 4.92 8.29
CA VAL A 58 -14.63 4.46 7.26
C VAL A 58 -14.95 3.01 6.86
N VAL A 59 -15.40 2.82 5.64
CA VAL A 59 -15.67 1.53 5.01
C VAL A 59 -14.39 1.06 4.31
N GLN A 60 -14.01 -0.19 4.54
CA GLN A 60 -12.84 -0.81 3.91
C GLN A 60 -13.26 -1.47 2.59
N ASP A 61 -12.52 -1.22 1.52
CA ASP A 61 -12.57 -1.98 0.25
C ASP A 61 -11.13 -2.34 -0.17
N GLY A 62 -10.96 -3.20 -1.17
CA GLY A 62 -9.65 -3.59 -1.67
C GLY A 62 -9.61 -4.97 -2.34
N PRO A 63 -8.41 -5.44 -2.73
CA PRO A 63 -7.14 -4.72 -2.63
C PRO A 63 -7.06 -3.53 -3.61
N THR A 64 -6.07 -2.65 -3.42
CA THR A 64 -5.71 -1.60 -4.38
C THR A 64 -5.53 -2.21 -5.79
N ASP A 65 -6.21 -1.62 -6.77
CA ASP A 65 -6.12 -1.98 -8.18
C ASP A 65 -6.13 -0.71 -9.03
N TYR A 66 -5.02 -0.49 -9.74
CA TYR A 66 -4.80 0.72 -10.53
C TYR A 66 -5.72 0.82 -11.76
N GLY A 67 -6.10 -0.31 -12.35
CA GLY A 67 -7.04 -0.35 -13.46
C GLY A 67 -8.46 0.01 -13.00
N LYS A 68 -8.90 -0.51 -11.85
CA LYS A 68 -10.19 -0.16 -11.23
C LYS A 68 -10.23 1.31 -10.85
N LEU A 69 -9.15 1.86 -10.26
CA LEU A 69 -9.04 3.30 -9.97
C LEU A 69 -9.22 4.14 -11.25
N LYS A 70 -8.44 3.84 -12.29
CA LYS A 70 -8.49 4.58 -13.56
C LYS A 70 -9.88 4.50 -14.21
N ALA A 71 -10.47 3.30 -14.28
CA ALA A 71 -11.80 3.11 -14.87
C ALA A 71 -12.90 3.86 -14.11
N MET A 72 -12.82 3.95 -12.78
CA MET A 72 -13.76 4.75 -11.99
C MET A 72 -13.66 6.24 -12.28
N VAL A 73 -12.44 6.77 -12.40
CA VAL A 73 -12.21 8.18 -12.72
C VAL A 73 -12.69 8.49 -14.15
N GLU A 74 -12.35 7.66 -15.13
CA GLU A 74 -12.72 7.85 -16.53
C GLU A 74 -14.24 7.74 -16.76
N SER A 75 -14.93 6.85 -16.04
CA SER A 75 -16.39 6.72 -16.11
C SER A 75 -17.16 7.78 -15.31
N GLY A 76 -16.47 8.57 -14.48
CA GLY A 76 -17.08 9.52 -13.55
C GLY A 76 -17.87 8.88 -12.40
N ASN A 77 -17.78 7.55 -12.22
CA ASN A 77 -18.50 6.80 -11.18
C ASN A 77 -17.57 6.37 -10.04
N VAL A 78 -16.87 7.34 -9.44
CA VAL A 78 -15.89 7.07 -8.38
C VAL A 78 -16.56 6.61 -7.10
N GLN A 79 -16.14 5.43 -6.62
CA GLN A 79 -16.58 4.86 -5.34
C GLN A 79 -15.49 4.92 -4.28
N TRP A 80 -14.21 4.99 -4.67
CA TRP A 80 -13.08 5.05 -3.75
C TRP A 80 -12.77 6.49 -3.38
N ASP A 81 -12.68 6.78 -2.09
CA ASP A 81 -12.42 8.14 -1.61
C ASP A 81 -10.95 8.34 -1.23
N VAL A 82 -10.35 7.36 -0.54
CA VAL A 82 -8.91 7.34 -0.23
C VAL A 82 -8.35 6.00 -0.64
N VAL A 83 -7.24 6.04 -1.38
CA VAL A 83 -6.54 4.83 -1.85
C VAL A 83 -5.09 4.90 -1.42
N ASP A 84 -4.61 3.83 -0.82
CA ASP A 84 -3.19 3.59 -0.60
C ASP A 84 -2.58 2.98 -1.87
N VAL A 85 -1.56 3.64 -2.43
CA VAL A 85 -0.93 3.30 -3.72
C VAL A 85 0.59 3.43 -3.64
N GLU A 86 1.31 2.70 -4.49
CA GLU A 86 2.77 2.83 -4.59
C GLU A 86 3.17 4.24 -5.07
N ALA A 87 4.31 4.74 -4.59
CA ALA A 87 4.80 6.10 -4.89
C ALA A 87 4.94 6.40 -6.39
N ASP A 88 5.44 5.46 -7.19
CA ASP A 88 5.57 5.65 -8.64
C ASP A 88 4.21 5.76 -9.33
N PHE A 89 3.21 4.99 -8.86
CA PHE A 89 1.83 5.13 -9.30
C PHE A 89 1.26 6.49 -8.91
N ALA A 90 1.41 6.93 -7.66
CA ALA A 90 0.91 8.23 -7.22
C ALA A 90 1.45 9.38 -8.09
N LEU A 91 2.76 9.40 -8.33
CA LEU A 91 3.40 10.41 -9.18
C LEU A 91 2.89 10.37 -10.62
N ARG A 92 2.77 9.17 -11.20
CA ARG A 92 2.23 9.00 -12.57
C ARG A 92 0.76 9.43 -12.64
N ALA A 93 -0.07 8.92 -11.74
CA ALA A 93 -1.51 9.19 -11.70
C ALA A 93 -1.81 10.68 -11.49
N ALA A 94 -0.99 11.40 -10.71
CA ALA A 94 -1.04 12.85 -10.61
C ALA A 94 -0.81 13.52 -11.98
N SER A 95 0.24 13.12 -12.70
CA SER A 95 0.55 13.66 -14.05
C SER A 95 -0.50 13.32 -15.11
N GLU A 96 -1.20 12.18 -14.96
CA GLU A 96 -2.32 11.77 -15.81
C GLU A 96 -3.65 12.46 -15.42
N GLY A 97 -3.67 13.27 -14.36
CA GLY A 97 -4.87 13.97 -13.90
C GLY A 97 -5.91 13.05 -13.26
N LEU A 98 -5.50 11.92 -12.71
CA LEU A 98 -6.37 10.92 -12.08
C LEU A 98 -6.64 11.19 -10.59
N LEU A 99 -5.95 12.16 -9.99
CA LEU A 99 -5.99 12.43 -8.54
C LEU A 99 -6.46 13.87 -8.26
N GLU A 100 -7.21 14.05 -7.16
CA GLU A 100 -7.50 15.37 -6.62
C GLU A 100 -6.21 16.02 -6.06
N PRO A 101 -6.06 17.36 -6.15
CA PRO A 101 -5.04 18.05 -5.37
C PRO A 101 -5.39 18.00 -3.87
N LEU A 102 -4.37 17.89 -3.04
CA LEU A 102 -4.51 17.87 -1.58
C LEU A 102 -4.57 19.28 -0.99
N ASP A 103 -5.35 19.43 0.08
CA ASP A 103 -5.43 20.67 0.86
C ASP A 103 -4.46 20.64 2.06
N PHE A 104 -3.32 21.30 1.89
CA PHE A 104 -2.28 21.40 2.93
C PHE A 104 -2.56 22.44 4.01
N THR A 105 -3.74 23.08 4.01
CA THR A 105 -4.19 23.81 5.21
C THR A 105 -4.67 22.84 6.29
N GLN A 106 -5.18 21.67 5.88
CA GLN A 106 -5.63 20.59 6.77
C GLN A 106 -4.51 19.58 7.05
N ILE A 107 -3.75 19.19 6.01
CA ILE A 107 -2.63 18.24 6.12
C ILE A 107 -1.34 19.00 6.45
N LYS A 108 -0.65 18.62 7.54
CA LYS A 108 0.59 19.28 8.00
C LYS A 108 1.81 18.86 7.17
N ARG A 109 1.95 19.45 5.97
CA ARG A 109 3.02 19.14 5.01
C ARG A 109 4.42 19.20 5.61
N ASP A 110 4.68 20.18 6.47
CA ASP A 110 5.97 20.43 7.13
C ASP A 110 6.36 19.33 8.13
N LYS A 111 5.41 18.47 8.52
CA LYS A 111 5.62 17.33 9.41
C LYS A 111 5.81 16.01 8.69
N ILE A 112 5.67 15.98 7.37
CA ILE A 112 5.87 14.80 6.55
C ILE A 112 7.27 14.90 5.93
N ASP A 113 7.99 13.78 5.89
CA ASP A 113 9.28 13.70 5.19
C ASP A 113 9.10 14.21 3.74
N PRO A 114 9.91 15.17 3.28
CA PRO A 114 9.74 15.79 1.97
C PRO A 114 9.88 14.80 0.80
N ARG A 115 10.48 13.63 1.02
CA ARG A 115 10.54 12.54 0.03
C ARG A 115 9.18 11.89 -0.23
N PHE A 116 8.26 11.98 0.73
CA PHE A 116 6.99 11.27 0.74
C PHE A 116 5.79 12.24 0.71
N VAL A 117 5.91 13.37 0.02
CA VAL A 117 4.78 14.29 -0.16
C VAL A 117 4.83 14.98 -1.52
N SER A 118 3.66 15.07 -2.17
CA SER A 118 3.46 15.77 -3.44
C SER A 118 2.14 16.54 -3.39
N ASP A 119 1.83 17.33 -4.42
CA ASP A 119 0.58 18.11 -4.43
C ASP A 119 -0.69 17.26 -4.52
N HIS A 120 -0.56 15.97 -4.86
CA HIS A 120 -1.66 15.02 -5.07
C HIS A 120 -1.61 13.79 -4.17
N GLY A 121 -0.63 13.72 -3.25
CA GLY A 121 -0.47 12.58 -2.37
C GLY A 121 0.39 12.88 -1.16
N VAL A 122 0.05 12.25 -0.04
CA VAL A 122 0.84 12.25 1.20
C VAL A 122 1.28 10.83 1.48
N GLY A 123 2.51 10.64 1.96
CA GLY A 123 3.03 9.31 2.30
C GLY A 123 2.09 8.55 3.23
N SER A 124 1.84 7.30 2.89
CA SER A 124 1.12 6.33 3.74
C SER A 124 2.09 5.76 4.77
N PHE A 125 3.18 5.18 4.28
CA PHE A 125 4.32 4.66 5.03
C PHE A 125 5.48 4.45 4.06
N PHE A 126 6.68 4.23 4.57
CA PHE A 126 7.76 3.70 3.74
C PHE A 126 8.27 2.37 4.29
N PHE A 127 8.74 1.55 3.37
CA PHE A 127 9.04 0.15 3.61
C PHE A 127 10.27 -0.27 2.81
N SER A 128 10.73 -1.49 3.07
CA SER A 128 11.72 -2.11 2.21
C SER A 128 11.22 -3.42 1.64
N PHE A 129 11.55 -3.68 0.38
CA PHE A 129 11.70 -5.06 -0.06
C PHE A 129 12.96 -5.64 0.58
N VAL A 130 12.77 -6.77 1.26
CA VAL A 130 13.83 -7.49 1.98
C VAL A 130 13.91 -8.93 1.49
N LEU A 131 15.05 -9.56 1.75
CA LEU A 131 15.25 -10.98 1.47
C LEU A 131 14.72 -11.80 2.66
N GLY A 132 13.48 -12.25 2.55
CA GLY A 132 12.85 -13.13 3.52
C GLY A 132 13.16 -14.60 3.21
N TYR A 133 13.29 -15.42 4.23
CA TYR A 133 13.54 -16.86 4.07
C TYR A 133 12.89 -17.72 5.15
N ASN A 134 12.53 -18.95 4.79
CA ASN A 134 11.97 -19.93 5.70
C ASN A 134 13.13 -20.70 6.38
N GLU A 135 13.23 -20.58 7.70
CA GLU A 135 14.35 -21.17 8.46
C GLU A 135 14.31 -22.70 8.42
N GLY A 136 13.12 -23.32 8.37
CA GLY A 136 12.97 -24.76 8.24
C GLY A 136 13.41 -25.31 6.89
N LYS A 137 13.38 -24.50 5.82
CA LYS A 137 13.85 -24.90 4.48
C LYS A 137 15.35 -24.72 4.29
N LEU A 138 15.93 -23.65 4.85
CA LEU A 138 17.33 -23.31 4.62
C LEU A 138 18.27 -23.74 5.76
N GLY A 139 17.74 -24.03 6.95
CA GLY A 139 18.53 -24.43 8.11
C GLY A 139 19.62 -23.41 8.44
N ALA A 140 20.88 -23.87 8.50
CA ALA A 140 22.03 -23.01 8.81
C ALA A 140 22.47 -22.11 7.64
N ASN A 141 22.03 -22.39 6.40
CA ASN A 141 22.40 -21.63 5.21
C ASN A 141 21.54 -20.38 5.08
N LYS A 142 21.77 -19.39 5.95
CA LYS A 142 21.04 -18.12 5.91
C LYS A 142 21.48 -17.28 4.70
N PRO A 143 20.56 -16.81 3.84
CA PRO A 143 20.93 -16.00 2.69
C PRO A 143 21.30 -14.59 3.14
N VAL A 144 22.32 -14.01 2.51
CA VAL A 144 22.86 -12.69 2.91
C VAL A 144 22.34 -11.59 2.01
N ASP A 145 22.44 -11.74 0.69
CA ASP A 145 22.07 -10.69 -0.28
C ASP A 145 21.29 -11.27 -1.47
N TRP A 146 20.96 -10.41 -2.43
CA TRP A 146 20.15 -10.79 -3.58
C TRP A 146 20.76 -11.90 -4.46
N THR A 147 22.07 -12.17 -4.38
CA THR A 147 22.69 -13.27 -5.13
C THR A 147 22.14 -14.64 -4.71
N ALA A 148 21.66 -14.77 -3.46
CA ALA A 148 21.06 -16.00 -2.94
C ALA A 148 19.80 -16.43 -3.71
N LEU A 149 19.03 -15.48 -4.27
CA LEU A 149 17.87 -15.81 -5.11
C LEU A 149 18.26 -16.57 -6.38
N PHE A 150 19.50 -16.36 -6.85
CA PHE A 150 20.06 -16.89 -8.09
C PHE A 150 20.97 -18.10 -7.89
N ASP A 151 21.47 -18.35 -6.67
CA ASP A 151 22.21 -19.56 -6.33
C ASP A 151 21.28 -20.70 -5.89
N THR A 152 20.73 -21.37 -6.90
CA THR A 152 19.75 -22.46 -6.74
C THR A 152 20.35 -23.75 -6.19
N LYS A 153 21.69 -23.84 -6.15
CA LYS A 153 22.41 -25.01 -5.63
C LYS A 153 22.57 -24.89 -4.12
N THR A 154 22.98 -23.72 -3.64
CA THR A 154 23.12 -23.45 -2.20
C THR A 154 21.77 -23.24 -1.53
N TYR A 155 20.83 -22.58 -2.24
CA TYR A 155 19.48 -22.28 -1.75
C TYR A 155 18.42 -22.97 -2.63
N PRO A 156 18.22 -24.29 -2.47
CA PRO A 156 17.25 -25.04 -3.25
C PRO A 156 15.80 -24.64 -2.89
N GLY A 157 14.85 -24.94 -3.78
CA GLY A 157 13.42 -24.65 -3.60
C GLY A 157 12.92 -23.48 -4.42
N LYS A 158 11.63 -23.14 -4.32
CA LYS A 158 11.06 -22.02 -5.07
C LYS A 158 11.43 -20.68 -4.44
N ARG A 159 11.44 -19.63 -5.27
CA ARG A 159 11.72 -18.25 -4.89
C ARG A 159 10.49 -17.39 -5.10
N ALA A 160 10.03 -16.72 -4.05
CA ALA A 160 8.88 -15.84 -4.12
C ALA A 160 9.28 -14.44 -4.60
N LEU A 161 8.69 -13.95 -5.70
CA LEU A 161 8.91 -12.59 -6.21
C LEU A 161 7.58 -11.89 -6.48
N TYR A 162 7.59 -10.56 -6.42
CA TYR A 162 6.39 -9.76 -6.68
C TYR A 162 5.96 -9.87 -8.14
N LYS A 163 4.66 -10.12 -8.36
CA LYS A 163 4.11 -10.39 -9.69
C LYS A 163 4.04 -9.17 -10.60
N TRP A 164 3.76 -7.99 -10.02
CA TRP A 164 3.36 -6.82 -10.77
C TRP A 164 4.58 -6.01 -11.26
N PRO A 165 4.48 -5.30 -12.40
CA PRO A 165 5.57 -4.49 -12.95
C PRO A 165 5.77 -3.20 -12.13
N SER A 166 6.35 -3.35 -10.95
CA SER A 166 6.61 -2.33 -9.94
C SER A 166 8.11 -2.29 -9.61
N PRO A 167 8.65 -1.17 -9.10
CA PRO A 167 10.00 -1.11 -8.58
C PRO A 167 10.36 -2.30 -7.68
N GLY A 168 11.53 -2.91 -7.90
CA GLY A 168 12.08 -3.91 -6.99
C GLY A 168 12.68 -5.14 -7.69
N VAL A 169 11.89 -5.90 -8.45
CA VAL A 169 12.35 -7.18 -9.02
C VAL A 169 13.43 -7.00 -10.08
N LEU A 170 13.34 -5.94 -10.89
CA LEU A 170 14.35 -5.63 -11.89
C LEU A 170 15.65 -5.15 -11.24
N GLU A 171 15.54 -4.31 -10.21
CA GLU A 171 16.67 -3.79 -9.44
C GLU A 171 17.41 -4.90 -8.70
N LEU A 172 16.70 -5.78 -7.97
CA LEU A 172 17.36 -6.90 -7.28
C LEU A 172 18.06 -7.85 -8.27
N ALA A 173 17.53 -8.00 -9.49
CA ALA A 173 18.17 -8.82 -10.52
C ALA A 173 19.49 -8.17 -10.98
N LEU A 174 19.49 -6.86 -11.22
CA LEU A 174 20.68 -6.11 -11.60
C LEU A 174 21.73 -6.10 -10.47
N LEU A 175 21.30 -5.90 -9.23
CA LEU A 175 22.18 -5.97 -8.05
C LEU A 175 22.81 -7.37 -7.90
N ALA A 176 22.02 -8.43 -8.03
CA ALA A 176 22.52 -9.81 -8.02
C ALA A 176 23.40 -10.16 -9.24
N ASP A 177 23.37 -9.32 -10.28
CA ASP A 177 24.25 -9.41 -11.45
C ASP A 177 25.47 -8.48 -11.36
N GLY A 178 25.70 -7.86 -10.19
CA GLY A 178 26.88 -7.06 -9.90
C GLY A 178 26.81 -5.60 -10.35
N VAL A 179 25.63 -5.10 -10.71
CA VAL A 179 25.44 -3.65 -10.93
C VAL A 179 25.55 -2.93 -9.58
N ALA A 180 26.36 -1.88 -9.52
CA ALA A 180 26.49 -1.06 -8.32
C ALA A 180 25.18 -0.27 -8.07
N PRO A 181 24.77 -0.07 -6.80
CA PRO A 181 23.53 0.65 -6.49
C PRO A 181 23.40 2.03 -7.15
N ASP A 182 24.49 2.79 -7.23
CA ASP A 182 24.54 4.13 -7.84
C ASP A 182 24.53 4.11 -9.39
N LYS A 183 24.49 2.92 -10.00
CA LYS A 183 24.47 2.69 -11.46
C LYS A 183 23.23 1.92 -11.93
N LEU A 184 22.22 1.77 -11.08
CA LEU A 184 20.99 1.06 -11.44
C LEU A 184 20.19 1.79 -12.53
N TYR A 185 20.10 3.11 -12.47
CA TYR A 185 19.24 3.90 -13.36
C TYR A 185 20.04 4.63 -14.45
N PRO A 186 19.54 4.68 -15.72
CA PRO A 186 18.35 3.99 -16.21
C PRO A 186 18.51 2.46 -16.22
N LEU A 187 17.44 1.71 -15.93
CA LEU A 187 17.49 0.25 -15.83
C LEU A 187 17.89 -0.39 -17.17
N ASP A 188 18.89 -1.28 -17.13
CA ASP A 188 19.19 -2.20 -18.23
C ASP A 188 18.22 -3.40 -18.17
N LEU A 189 17.07 -3.24 -18.83
CA LEU A 189 16.00 -4.24 -18.81
C LEU A 189 16.43 -5.56 -19.45
N ASP A 190 17.24 -5.53 -20.51
CA ASP A 190 17.70 -6.75 -21.19
C ASP A 190 18.57 -7.59 -20.25
N ARG A 191 19.49 -6.94 -19.54
CA ARG A 191 20.32 -7.58 -18.52
C ARG A 191 19.49 -8.11 -17.35
N ALA A 192 18.54 -7.32 -16.85
CA ALA A 192 17.66 -7.73 -15.75
C ALA A 192 16.83 -8.98 -16.11
N PHE A 193 16.18 -8.98 -17.28
CA PHE A 193 15.39 -10.13 -17.74
C PHE A 193 16.25 -11.37 -18.00
N LYS A 194 17.43 -11.21 -18.62
CA LYS A 194 18.38 -12.31 -18.82
C LYS A 194 18.84 -12.92 -17.49
N LYS A 195 19.02 -12.09 -16.46
CA LYS A 195 19.33 -12.58 -15.11
C LYS A 195 18.16 -13.33 -14.50
N LEU A 196 16.94 -12.80 -14.59
CA LEU A 196 15.72 -13.47 -14.11
C LEU A 196 15.46 -14.81 -14.84
N ASP A 197 15.79 -14.91 -16.14
CA ASP A 197 15.67 -16.16 -16.91
C ASP A 197 16.44 -17.33 -16.27
N THR A 198 17.57 -17.05 -15.60
CA THR A 198 18.38 -18.09 -14.94
C THR A 198 17.63 -18.82 -13.81
N ILE A 199 16.59 -18.20 -13.25
CA ILE A 199 15.78 -18.76 -12.17
C ILE A 199 14.29 -18.85 -12.48
N LYS A 200 13.84 -18.44 -13.67
CA LYS A 200 12.42 -18.26 -13.99
C LYS A 200 11.54 -19.46 -13.66
N LYS A 201 12.00 -20.67 -13.96
CA LYS A 201 11.30 -21.94 -13.66
C LYS A 201 11.09 -22.22 -12.16
N ASP A 202 11.85 -21.53 -11.31
CA ASP A 202 11.82 -21.69 -9.86
C ASP A 202 11.13 -20.51 -9.17
N ILE A 203 10.66 -19.51 -9.91
CA ILE A 203 9.91 -18.39 -9.34
C ILE A 203 8.47 -18.82 -9.08
N VAL A 204 7.96 -18.46 -7.90
CA VAL A 204 6.52 -18.42 -7.59
C VAL A 204 6.12 -16.97 -7.38
N TRP A 205 5.10 -16.51 -8.10
CA TRP A 205 4.71 -15.09 -8.10
C TRP A 205 3.65 -14.84 -7.05
N TRP A 206 3.88 -13.87 -6.17
CA TRP A 206 2.83 -13.38 -5.27
C TRP A 206 2.21 -12.09 -5.81
N GLY A 207 0.89 -12.08 -5.90
CA GLY A 207 0.08 -10.94 -6.36
C GLY A 207 -0.39 -10.02 -5.24
N GLY A 208 -0.21 -10.41 -3.97
CA GLY A 208 -0.61 -9.63 -2.81
C GLY A 208 0.06 -10.07 -1.52
N GLY A 209 -0.02 -9.22 -0.50
CA GLY A 209 0.74 -9.39 0.75
C GLY A 209 0.42 -10.68 1.50
N ALA A 210 -0.86 -11.05 1.62
CA ALA A 210 -1.25 -12.30 2.29
C ALA A 210 -0.72 -13.55 1.56
N GLN A 211 -0.73 -13.54 0.22
CA GLN A 211 -0.15 -14.62 -0.58
C GLN A 211 1.37 -14.71 -0.35
N SER A 212 2.06 -13.57 -0.25
CA SER A 212 3.49 -13.54 0.04
C SER A 212 3.80 -14.20 1.40
N GLN A 213 2.98 -13.92 2.43
CA GLN A 213 3.11 -14.52 3.75
C GLN A 213 2.88 -16.03 3.70
N GLN A 214 1.83 -16.47 3.00
CA GLN A 214 1.51 -17.89 2.84
C GLN A 214 2.65 -18.67 2.18
N LEU A 215 3.19 -18.15 1.07
CA LEU A 215 4.28 -18.80 0.34
C LEU A 215 5.52 -18.98 1.22
N LEU A 216 5.87 -17.96 2.01
CA LEU A 216 7.03 -18.01 2.89
C LEU A 216 6.81 -18.91 4.12
N ALA A 217 5.69 -18.75 4.82
CA ALA A 217 5.40 -19.47 6.05
C ALA A 217 5.23 -20.98 5.82
N SER A 218 4.57 -21.37 4.74
CA SER A 218 4.42 -22.79 4.35
C SER A 218 5.73 -23.42 3.86
N GLY A 219 6.71 -22.59 3.48
CA GLY A 219 7.94 -23.02 2.84
C GLY A 219 7.75 -23.49 1.39
N GLU A 220 6.60 -23.21 0.76
CA GLU A 220 6.44 -23.36 -0.69
C GLU A 220 7.52 -22.57 -1.41
N ALA A 221 7.74 -21.32 -0.98
CA ALA A 221 8.95 -20.56 -1.26
C ALA A 221 9.95 -20.73 -0.11
N SER A 222 11.18 -21.10 -0.43
CA SER A 222 12.25 -21.23 0.58
C SER A 222 12.87 -19.87 0.94
N LEU A 223 12.85 -18.95 0.00
CA LEU A 223 13.28 -17.56 0.14
C LEU A 223 12.61 -16.68 -0.92
N GLY A 224 12.78 -15.37 -0.82
CA GLY A 224 12.16 -14.45 -1.77
C GLY A 224 12.34 -12.99 -1.41
N GLN A 225 11.81 -12.16 -2.29
CA GLN A 225 11.64 -10.73 -2.06
C GLN A 225 10.25 -10.51 -1.43
N PHE A 226 10.22 -9.86 -0.27
CA PHE A 226 9.00 -9.60 0.49
C PHE A 226 8.99 -8.18 1.02
N TRP A 227 7.80 -7.63 1.27
CA TRP A 227 7.67 -6.42 2.08
C TRP A 227 8.05 -6.71 3.53
N ASN A 228 8.92 -5.91 4.14
CA ASN A 228 9.47 -6.18 5.46
C ASN A 228 8.38 -6.38 6.54
N GLY A 229 7.30 -5.60 6.49
CA GLY A 229 6.20 -5.72 7.44
C GLY A 229 5.41 -7.04 7.32
N ARG A 230 5.41 -7.69 6.15
CA ARG A 230 4.80 -9.02 5.98
C ARG A 230 5.64 -10.12 6.62
N VAL A 231 6.97 -10.01 6.54
CA VAL A 231 7.89 -10.91 7.25
C VAL A 231 7.81 -10.67 8.75
N TYR A 232 7.76 -9.40 9.18
CA TYR A 232 7.57 -9.05 10.58
C TYR A 232 6.28 -9.64 11.17
N ALA A 233 5.14 -9.51 10.47
CA ALA A 233 3.88 -10.10 10.93
C ALA A 233 3.99 -11.63 11.11
N LEU A 234 4.67 -12.33 10.19
CA LEU A 234 4.93 -13.77 10.36
C LEU A 234 5.79 -14.08 11.59
N GLN A 235 6.79 -13.24 11.88
CA GLN A 235 7.62 -13.39 13.07
C GLN A 235 6.83 -13.16 14.36
N GLN A 236 5.91 -12.18 14.37
CA GLN A 236 5.00 -11.94 15.49
C GLN A 236 4.04 -13.12 15.71
N ASP A 237 3.63 -13.79 14.64
CA ASP A 237 2.82 -15.03 14.69
C ASP A 237 3.64 -16.29 15.05
N GLY A 238 4.95 -16.14 15.29
CA GLY A 238 5.84 -17.25 15.66
C GLY A 238 6.24 -18.17 14.51
N ALA A 239 6.01 -17.77 13.25
CA ALA A 239 6.46 -18.53 12.09
C ALA A 239 8.01 -18.55 12.03
N PRO A 240 8.64 -19.70 11.69
CA PRO A 240 10.09 -19.83 11.63
C PRO A 240 10.65 -19.19 10.35
N VAL A 241 10.62 -17.85 10.29
CA VAL A 241 11.09 -17.06 9.15
C VAL A 241 12.13 -16.04 9.58
N GLY A 242 13.14 -15.86 8.72
CA GLY A 242 14.19 -14.86 8.90
C GLY A 242 14.16 -13.81 7.79
N VAL A 243 14.92 -12.74 8.02
CA VAL A 243 15.06 -11.62 7.11
C VAL A 243 16.52 -11.21 7.01
N SER A 244 16.99 -10.95 5.79
CA SER A 244 18.20 -10.17 5.55
C SER A 244 17.86 -8.79 4.98
N TRP A 245 18.52 -7.79 5.54
CA TRP A 245 18.37 -6.38 5.17
C TRP A 245 19.50 -5.87 4.25
N LYS A 246 20.45 -6.74 3.87
CA LYS A 246 21.54 -6.35 2.98
C LYS A 246 20.97 -5.92 1.62
N GLN A 247 21.34 -4.72 1.16
CA GLN A 247 20.81 -4.14 -0.09
C GLN A 247 19.27 -4.06 -0.13
N ASN A 248 18.61 -3.91 1.02
CA ASN A 248 17.16 -3.76 1.07
C ASN A 248 16.71 -2.59 0.17
N LEU A 249 15.60 -2.79 -0.56
CA LEU A 249 15.14 -1.82 -1.56
C LEU A 249 14.04 -0.97 -0.96
N VAL A 250 14.33 0.30 -0.71
CA VAL A 250 13.38 1.23 -0.08
C VAL A 250 12.36 1.71 -1.10
N MET A 251 11.10 1.56 -0.72
CA MET A 251 9.92 1.99 -1.44
C MET A 251 9.00 2.77 -0.49
N ALA A 252 8.06 3.51 -1.04
CA ALA A 252 7.04 4.18 -0.25
C ALA A 252 5.68 4.03 -0.89
N ASP A 253 4.68 4.09 -0.03
CA ASP A 253 3.28 4.16 -0.40
C ASP A 253 2.75 5.56 -0.10
N PHE A 254 1.74 5.97 -0.84
CA PHE A 254 1.09 7.27 -0.76
C PHE A 254 -0.42 7.08 -0.61
N LEU A 255 -1.02 7.87 0.27
CA LEU A 255 -2.46 8.08 0.33
C LEU A 255 -2.83 9.14 -0.71
N VAL A 256 -3.72 8.76 -1.61
CA VAL A 256 -4.23 9.62 -2.69
C VAL A 256 -5.76 9.65 -2.68
N ILE A 257 -6.32 10.69 -3.28
CA ILE A 257 -7.77 10.84 -3.47
C ILE A 257 -8.06 10.78 -4.97
N PRO A 258 -8.78 9.77 -5.48
CA PRO A 258 -9.13 9.70 -6.89
C PRO A 258 -9.96 10.91 -7.32
N LYS A 259 -9.68 11.45 -8.51
CA LYS A 259 -10.39 12.60 -9.05
C LYS A 259 -11.88 12.30 -9.22
N GLY A 260 -12.74 13.13 -8.66
CA GLY A 260 -14.18 12.91 -8.64
C GLY A 260 -14.68 12.06 -7.46
N ALA A 261 -13.84 11.79 -6.45
CA ALA A 261 -14.26 11.21 -5.18
C ALA A 261 -15.42 12.02 -4.55
N LYS A 262 -16.43 11.32 -4.04
CA LYS A 262 -17.69 11.93 -3.56
C LYS A 262 -17.54 12.56 -2.18
N ASN A 263 -16.61 12.03 -1.37
CA ASN A 263 -16.43 12.43 0.03
C ASN A 263 -15.11 13.19 0.26
N LYS A 264 -14.78 14.14 -0.63
CA LYS A 264 -13.47 14.83 -0.62
C LYS A 264 -13.09 15.46 0.72
N ASP A 265 -14.03 16.13 1.39
CA ASP A 265 -13.75 16.79 2.67
C ASP A 265 -13.45 15.78 3.79
N ALA A 266 -14.21 14.66 3.83
CA ALA A 266 -13.95 13.57 4.75
C ALA A 266 -12.61 12.90 4.44
N ALA A 267 -12.28 12.73 3.16
CA ALA A 267 -11.02 12.16 2.69
C ALA A 267 -9.82 13.01 3.14
N MET A 268 -9.88 14.35 3.02
CA MET A 268 -8.81 15.24 3.50
C MET A 268 -8.60 15.14 5.01
N LYS A 269 -9.69 15.10 5.80
CA LYS A 269 -9.60 14.89 7.26
C LYS A 269 -9.01 13.52 7.59
N PHE A 270 -9.36 12.48 6.85
CA PHE A 270 -8.81 11.14 7.02
C PHE A 270 -7.30 11.11 6.71
N LEU A 271 -6.86 11.72 5.60
CA LEU A 271 -5.44 11.88 5.28
C LEU A 271 -4.68 12.63 6.37
N ALA A 272 -5.24 13.71 6.91
CA ALA A 272 -4.63 14.46 8.01
C ALA A 272 -4.50 13.61 9.29
N ASN A 273 -5.50 12.77 9.59
CA ASN A 273 -5.43 11.82 10.71
C ASN A 273 -4.38 10.72 10.48
N ALA A 274 -4.39 10.09 9.31
CA ALA A 274 -3.48 8.99 8.97
C ALA A 274 -2.01 9.43 8.88
N SER A 275 -1.75 10.66 8.44
CA SER A 275 -0.40 11.25 8.39
C SER A 275 0.01 11.99 9.67
N SER A 276 -0.83 11.99 10.71
CA SER A 276 -0.49 12.59 12.01
C SER A 276 0.62 11.79 12.72
N ALA A 277 1.33 12.45 13.65
CA ALA A 277 2.41 11.80 14.39
C ALA A 277 1.94 10.55 15.16
N GLU A 278 0.73 10.61 15.73
CA GLU A 278 0.12 9.50 16.46
C GLU A 278 -0.30 8.38 15.51
N GLY A 279 -1.08 8.69 14.47
CA GLY A 279 -1.57 7.67 13.52
C GLY A 279 -0.43 6.94 12.81
N GLN A 280 0.65 7.65 12.46
CA GLN A 280 1.85 7.04 11.88
C GLN A 280 2.61 6.17 12.88
N ALA A 281 2.71 6.58 14.16
CA ALA A 281 3.39 5.79 15.18
C ALA A 281 2.60 4.52 15.54
N GLU A 282 1.29 4.62 15.74
CA GLU A 282 0.42 3.46 16.01
C GLU A 282 0.49 2.44 14.87
N PHE A 283 0.48 2.91 13.62
CA PHE A 283 0.62 2.05 12.45
C PHE A 283 2.00 1.39 12.36
N ALA A 284 3.07 2.16 12.59
CA ALA A 284 4.43 1.65 12.56
C ALA A 284 4.67 0.57 13.62
N ASN A 285 4.22 0.79 14.86
CA ASN A 285 4.34 -0.20 15.95
C ASN A 285 3.65 -1.53 15.63
N LYS A 286 2.56 -1.51 14.85
CA LYS A 286 1.83 -2.71 14.43
C LYS A 286 2.48 -3.45 13.27
N THR A 287 3.19 -2.75 12.38
CA THR A 287 3.57 -3.30 11.08
C THR A 287 5.08 -3.38 10.84
N ALA A 288 5.87 -2.67 11.63
CA ALA A 288 7.28 -2.39 11.33
C ALA A 288 7.51 -1.74 9.95
N TYR A 289 6.50 -1.06 9.39
CA TYR A 289 6.76 -0.06 8.36
C TYR A 289 7.16 1.27 9.01
N ALA A 290 8.04 2.00 8.35
CA ALA A 290 8.56 3.24 8.91
C ALA A 290 7.56 4.40 8.69
N PRO A 291 7.35 5.22 9.73
CA PRO A 291 6.43 6.34 9.64
C PRO A 291 7.00 7.41 8.70
N VAL A 292 6.13 8.08 7.94
CA VAL A 292 6.50 9.22 7.10
C VAL A 292 6.46 10.55 7.84
N ASN A 293 5.84 10.59 9.03
CA ASN A 293 5.79 11.78 9.87
C ASN A 293 7.04 11.84 10.77
N VAL A 294 7.74 12.97 10.73
CA VAL A 294 9.04 13.16 11.41
C VAL A 294 8.91 13.17 12.93
N ASP A 295 7.76 13.53 13.47
CA ASP A 295 7.49 13.58 14.91
C ASP A 295 7.06 12.20 15.48
N SER A 296 6.82 11.20 14.63
CA SER A 296 6.40 9.86 15.06
C SER A 296 7.51 9.03 15.70
N VAL A 297 8.77 9.30 15.37
CA VAL A 297 9.92 8.48 15.80
C VAL A 297 9.99 8.38 17.33
N ALA A 298 9.67 9.46 18.04
CA ALA A 298 9.68 9.50 19.51
C ALA A 298 8.57 8.66 20.17
N LYS A 299 7.60 8.16 19.39
CA LYS A 299 6.43 7.39 19.83
C LYS A 299 6.53 5.90 19.48
N LEU A 300 7.62 5.49 18.84
CA LEU A 300 7.83 4.10 18.45
C LEU A 300 8.25 3.24 19.64
N ASP A 301 7.83 1.98 19.63
CA ASP A 301 8.27 0.98 20.60
C ASP A 301 9.79 0.77 20.50
N LYS A 302 10.45 0.62 21.65
CA LYS A 302 11.93 0.65 21.73
C LYS A 302 12.60 -0.47 20.94
N ASP A 303 11.96 -1.62 20.84
CA ASP A 303 12.43 -2.82 20.15
C ASP A 303 12.03 -2.88 18.66
N LEU A 304 11.17 -1.95 18.20
CA LEU A 304 10.74 -1.89 16.81
C LEU A 304 11.89 -1.48 15.88
N ALA A 305 12.85 -0.69 16.37
CA ALA A 305 13.88 -0.06 15.54
C ALA A 305 14.60 -1.04 14.59
N GLN A 306 14.96 -2.24 15.06
CA GLN A 306 15.65 -3.26 14.25
C GLN A 306 14.78 -3.87 13.13
N ASN A 307 13.47 -3.64 13.14
CA ASN A 307 12.53 -4.13 12.13
C ASN A 307 12.13 -3.04 11.13
N LEU A 308 12.61 -1.81 11.33
CA LEU A 308 12.33 -0.68 10.45
C LEU A 308 13.44 -0.51 9.39
N PRO A 309 13.08 -0.09 8.16
CA PRO A 309 14.06 0.32 7.15
C PRO A 309 15.12 1.32 7.65
N THR A 310 14.75 2.22 8.56
CA THR A 310 15.62 3.26 9.10
C THR A 310 16.87 2.74 9.82
N ALA A 311 16.80 1.56 10.45
CA ALA A 311 17.97 0.94 11.09
C ALA A 311 19.03 0.46 10.08
N TYR A 312 18.68 0.37 8.80
CA TYR A 312 19.52 -0.19 7.74
C TYR A 312 19.89 0.84 6.67
N ALA A 313 19.82 2.13 7.00
CA ALA A 313 20.01 3.22 6.04
C ALA A 313 21.37 3.23 5.31
N GLN A 314 22.41 2.63 5.90
CA GLN A 314 23.75 2.54 5.29
C GLN A 314 23.83 1.49 4.17
N ASP A 315 22.97 0.47 4.21
CA ASP A 315 22.96 -0.64 3.26
C ASP A 315 21.74 -0.61 2.33
N GLN A 316 20.87 0.40 2.47
CA GLN A 316 19.64 0.50 1.69
C GLN A 316 19.90 1.03 0.26
N VAL A 317 19.09 0.57 -0.68
CA VAL A 317 19.02 1.09 -2.05
C VAL A 317 17.66 1.75 -2.24
N THR A 318 17.62 3.07 -2.41
CA THR A 318 16.36 3.77 -2.66
C THR A 318 15.97 3.62 -4.12
N LEU A 319 14.75 3.12 -4.37
CA LEU A 319 14.21 2.97 -5.72
C LEU A 319 13.83 4.34 -6.29
N ASP A 320 14.05 4.55 -7.59
CA ASP A 320 13.78 5.84 -8.25
C ASP A 320 12.32 5.90 -8.71
N PHE A 321 11.46 6.47 -7.85
CA PHE A 321 10.03 6.61 -8.12
C PHE A 321 9.74 7.49 -9.34
N ALA A 322 10.59 8.49 -9.62
CA ALA A 322 10.39 9.39 -10.76
C ALA A 322 10.74 8.70 -12.08
N TYR A 323 11.83 7.91 -12.10
CA TYR A 323 12.16 7.04 -13.22
C TYR A 323 11.01 6.07 -13.52
N TRP A 324 10.45 5.42 -12.49
CA TRP A 324 9.34 4.48 -12.66
C TRP A 324 8.02 5.16 -13.03
N ALA A 325 7.70 6.33 -12.46
CA ALA A 325 6.52 7.09 -12.85
C ALA A 325 6.56 7.46 -14.35
N LYS A 326 7.74 7.84 -14.85
CA LYS A 326 7.96 8.21 -16.26
C LYS A 326 8.00 7.00 -17.21
N ASN A 327 8.67 5.91 -16.83
CA ASN A 327 8.98 4.80 -17.74
C ASN A 327 8.11 3.56 -17.48
N GLY A 328 7.32 3.54 -16.41
CA GLY A 328 6.63 2.36 -15.89
C GLY A 328 5.67 1.70 -16.89
N GLN A 329 4.99 2.47 -17.73
CA GLN A 329 4.13 1.89 -18.78
C GLN A 329 4.93 1.08 -19.81
N ALA A 330 6.08 1.60 -20.27
CA ALA A 330 6.94 0.89 -21.21
C ALA A 330 7.62 -0.32 -20.56
N ILE A 331 8.04 -0.19 -19.30
CA ILE A 331 8.60 -1.30 -18.51
C ILE A 331 7.54 -2.38 -18.31
N ALA A 332 6.30 -2.03 -17.98
CA ALA A 332 5.18 -2.95 -17.79
C ALA A 332 4.86 -3.75 -19.06
N ALA A 333 4.89 -3.11 -20.24
CA ALA A 333 4.72 -3.82 -21.50
C ALA A 333 5.79 -4.91 -21.69
N ARG A 334 7.06 -4.57 -21.45
CA ARG A 334 8.18 -5.52 -21.53
C ARG A 334 8.12 -6.61 -20.46
N TRP A 335 7.74 -6.25 -19.23
CA TRP A 335 7.54 -7.19 -18.13
C TRP A 335 6.48 -8.24 -18.47
N ASN A 336 5.32 -7.80 -18.95
CA ASN A 336 4.22 -8.70 -19.30
C ASN A 336 4.57 -9.60 -20.48
N GLU A 337 5.29 -9.07 -21.49
CA GLU A 337 5.79 -9.88 -22.61
C GLU A 337 6.79 -10.93 -22.13
N TRP A 338 7.73 -10.55 -21.26
CA TRP A 338 8.68 -11.49 -20.68
C TRP A 338 7.99 -12.54 -19.82
N LEU A 339 7.03 -12.16 -18.97
CA LEU A 339 6.39 -13.04 -17.99
C LEU A 339 5.68 -14.25 -18.62
N VAL A 340 5.14 -14.09 -19.85
CA VAL A 340 4.39 -15.14 -20.55
C VAL A 340 5.23 -16.01 -21.49
N LYS A 341 6.50 -15.66 -21.71
CA LYS A 341 7.47 -16.48 -22.48
C LYS A 341 8.07 -17.59 -21.62
#